data_AF-A0AAV6U6J4-F1
#
_entry.id   AF-A0AAV6U6J4-F1
#
_cell.length_a   1.000
_cell.length_b   1.000
_cell.length_c   1.000
_cell.angle_alpha   90.00
_cell.angle_beta   90.00
_cell.angle_gamma   90.00
#
_symmetry.space_group_name_H-M   'P 1'
#
loop_
_entity.id
_entity.type
_entity.pdbx_description
1 polymer ?
#
loop_
_entity_poly.entity_id
_entity_poly.type
_entity_poly.pdbx_seq_one_letter_code
_entity_poly.pdbx_strand_id
1 'polypeptide(L)'
;MEVVFYGALTTLWWMSSMSVLLPFLLLLKFSKFFRDRWFSFIFVRILGPIFSPINLPLRKKTFSILGKHLKGRDTSKELEVLEIGIGGGANLQFYPENSKLTAVDMNESFKKYFFG
;
A
#
# COMPACT_ATOMS: atom_id res chain seq x y z
N MET A 1 -33.72 32.12 1.40
CA MET A 1 -33.25 31.02 0.54
C MET A 1 -32.06 30.28 1.16
N GLU A 2 -31.08 30.98 1.72
CA GLU A 2 -29.88 30.38 2.33
C GLU A 2 -30.19 29.39 3.47
N VAL A 3 -31.07 29.75 4.41
CA VAL A 3 -31.42 28.86 5.55
C VAL A 3 -31.99 27.53 5.07
N VAL A 4 -32.86 27.54 4.05
CA VAL A 4 -33.45 26.33 3.46
C VAL A 4 -32.39 25.50 2.75
N PHE A 5 -31.48 26.16 2.03
CA PHE A 5 -30.36 25.49 1.34
C PHE A 5 -29.41 24.81 2.34
N TYR A 6 -28.96 25.51 3.38
CA TYR A 6 -28.10 24.93 4.41
C TYR A 6 -28.81 23.82 5.20
N GLY A 7 -30.12 23.96 5.46
CA GLY A 7 -30.93 22.90 6.07
C GLY A 7 -30.98 21.63 5.21
N ALA A 8 -31.20 21.77 3.91
CA ALA A 8 -31.21 20.65 2.97
C ALA A 8 -29.84 19.96 2.90
N LEU A 9 -28.75 20.75 2.78
CA LEU A 9 -27.39 20.22 2.72
C LEU A 9 -27.02 19.46 3.99
N THR A 10 -27.35 20.02 5.16
CA THR A 10 -27.10 19.39 6.46
C THR A 10 -27.88 18.09 6.60
N THR A 11 -29.13 18.06 6.14
CA THR A 11 -29.97 16.85 6.16
C THR A 11 -29.37 15.76 5.27
N LEU A 12 -28.97 16.09 4.05
CA LEU A 12 -28.31 15.16 3.13
C LEU A 12 -26.99 14.62 3.72
N TRP A 13 -26.22 15.47 4.39
CA TRP A 13 -24.98 15.08 5.08
C TRP A 13 -25.25 14.06 6.19
N TRP A 14 -26.23 14.31 7.05
CA TRP A 14 -26.61 13.40 8.12
C TRP A 14 -27.16 12.07 7.59
N MET A 15 -28.03 12.12 6.58
CA MET A 15 -28.56 10.91 5.95
C MET A 15 -27.44 10.06 5.35
N SER A 16 -26.48 10.68 4.65
CA SER A 16 -25.33 9.98 4.08
C SER A 16 -24.41 9.39 5.15
N SER A 17 -24.18 10.16 6.22
CA SER A 17 -23.36 9.73 7.36
C SER A 17 -23.94 8.51 8.05
N MET A 18 -25.25 8.48 8.29
CA MET A 18 -25.90 7.38 9.00
C MET A 18 -26.21 6.16 8.11
N SER A 19 -26.53 6.37 6.83
CA SER A 19 -26.93 5.27 5.95
C SER A 19 -25.77 4.61 5.21
N VAL A 20 -24.66 5.33 4.97
CA VAL A 20 -23.51 4.80 4.20
C VAL A 20 -22.23 4.79 5.03
N LEU A 21 -21.81 5.94 5.56
CA LEU A 21 -20.49 6.05 6.20
C LEU A 21 -20.41 5.24 7.50
N LEU A 22 -21.43 5.33 8.36
CA LEU A 22 -21.45 4.60 9.62
C LEU A 22 -21.48 3.08 9.41
N PRO A 23 -22.38 2.48 8.60
CA PRO A 23 -22.33 1.05 8.32
C PRO A 23 -21.00 0.60 7.71
N PHE A 24 -20.43 1.40 6.80
CA PHE A 24 -19.12 1.11 6.22
C PHE A 24 -18.01 1.10 7.28
N LEU A 25 -17.98 2.09 8.18
CA LEU A 25 -17.04 2.13 9.30
C LEU A 25 -17.22 0.95 10.26
N LEU A 26 -18.46 0.56 10.56
CA LEU A 26 -18.75 -0.62 11.38
C LEU A 26 -18.24 -1.89 10.69
N LEU A 27 -18.44 -2.03 9.38
CA LEU A 27 -17.93 -3.14 8.60
C LEU A 27 -16.39 -3.20 8.61
N LEU A 28 -15.69 -2.07 8.49
CA LEU A 28 -14.24 -2.00 8.64
C LEU A 28 -13.76 -2.30 10.07
N LYS A 29 -14.52 -1.86 11.08
CA LYS A 29 -14.19 -2.08 12.50
C LYS A 29 -14.29 -3.55 12.87
N PHE A 30 -15.38 -4.22 12.47
CA PHE A 30 -15.69 -5.56 12.93
C PHE A 30 -15.22 -6.67 11.99
N SER A 31 -15.01 -6.41 10.69
CA SER A 31 -14.53 -7.42 9.76
C SER A 31 -13.06 -7.20 9.39
N LYS A 32 -12.19 -8.10 9.87
CA LYS A 32 -10.78 -8.14 9.47
C LYS A 32 -10.64 -8.28 7.95
N PHE A 33 -11.42 -9.17 7.34
CA PHE A 33 -11.37 -9.41 5.89
C PHE A 33 -11.64 -8.15 5.07
N PHE A 34 -12.71 -7.41 5.39
CA PHE A 34 -13.04 -6.18 4.67
C PHE A 34 -12.03 -5.08 4.95
N ARG A 35 -11.59 -4.91 6.21
CA ARG A 35 -10.55 -3.95 6.57
C ARG A 35 -9.26 -4.17 5.81
N ASP A 36 -8.77 -5.40 5.78
CA ASP A 36 -7.50 -5.77 5.16
C ASP A 36 -7.58 -5.55 3.64
N ARG A 37 -8.70 -5.92 3.00
CA ARG A 37 -8.94 -5.67 1.57
C ARG A 37 -9.04 -4.19 1.25
N TRP A 38 -9.80 -3.43 2.04
CA TRP A 38 -9.96 -2.00 1.83
C TRP A 38 -8.65 -1.25 2.02
N PHE A 39 -7.92 -1.56 3.10
CA PHE A 39 -6.60 -0.98 3.36
C PHE A 39 -5.63 -1.26 2.22
N SER A 40 -5.49 -2.52 1.79
CA SER A 40 -4.59 -2.86 0.68
C SER A 40 -4.97 -2.14 -0.62
N PHE A 41 -6.27 -2.00 -0.90
CA PHE A 41 -6.77 -1.25 -2.05
C PHE A 41 -6.38 0.22 -2.00
N ILE A 42 -6.70 0.92 -0.90
CA ILE A 42 -6.37 2.33 -0.72
C ILE A 42 -4.85 2.54 -0.73
N PHE A 43 -4.10 1.66 -0.05
CA PHE A 43 -2.65 1.72 0.01
C PHE A 43 -2.02 1.65 -1.38
N VAL A 44 -2.41 0.67 -2.21
CA VAL A 44 -1.81 0.48 -3.53
C VAL A 44 -2.33 1.50 -4.55
N ARG A 45 -3.65 1.77 -4.57
CA ARG A 45 -4.28 2.56 -5.65
C ARG A 45 -4.27 4.07 -5.40
N ILE A 46 -4.22 4.50 -4.14
CA ILE A 46 -4.31 5.93 -3.79
C ILE A 46 -3.01 6.39 -3.15
N LEU A 47 -2.63 5.81 -2.00
CA LEU A 47 -1.46 6.27 -1.26
C LEU A 47 -0.15 5.99 -2.01
N GLY A 48 -0.04 4.83 -2.66
CA GLY A 48 1.11 4.44 -3.46
C GLY A 48 1.50 5.49 -4.49
N PRO A 49 0.60 5.88 -5.42
CA PRO A 49 0.86 6.95 -6.39
C PRO A 49 1.18 8.30 -5.75
N ILE A 50 0.48 8.69 -4.67
CA ILE A 50 0.70 9.99 -4.00
C ILE A 50 2.09 10.06 -3.38
N PHE A 51 2.51 9.01 -2.68
CA PHE A 51 3.79 8.99 -1.96
C PHE A 51 4.96 8.44 -2.78
N SER A 52 4.72 7.83 -3.95
CA SER A 52 5.78 7.28 -4.80
C SER A 52 6.83 8.33 -5.17
N PRO A 53 6.48 9.54 -5.65
CA PRO A 53 7.48 10.57 -5.99
C PRO A 53 8.35 10.98 -4.80
N ILE A 54 7.76 11.04 -3.60
CA ILE A 54 8.44 11.44 -2.36
C ILE A 54 9.41 10.34 -1.91
N ASN A 55 8.99 9.07 -2.00
CA ASN A 55 9.79 7.93 -1.55
C ASN A 55 10.82 7.47 -2.59
N LEU A 56 10.64 7.81 -3.86
CA LEU A 56 11.50 7.34 -4.95
C LEU A 56 12.98 7.73 -4.76
N PRO A 57 13.35 8.99 -4.42
CA PRO A 57 14.74 9.36 -4.18
C PRO A 57 15.34 8.60 -2.98
N LEU A 58 14.57 8.41 -1.92
CA LEU A 58 15.00 7.66 -0.73
C LEU A 58 15.27 6.20 -1.08
N ARG A 59 14.36 5.54 -1.79
CA ARG A 59 14.55 4.16 -2.27
C ARG A 59 15.79 4.05 -3.15
N LYS A 60 15.93 4.93 -4.15
CA LYS A 60 17.12 4.95 -5.02
C LYS A 60 18.41 5.10 -4.22
N LYS A 61 18.44 5.98 -3.21
CA LYS A 61 19.60 6.16 -2.33
C LYS A 61 19.90 4.88 -1.54
N THR A 62 18.88 4.27 -0.92
CA THR A 62 19.03 3.03 -0.15
C THR A 62 19.55 1.89 -1.01
N PHE A 63 18.99 1.68 -2.19
CA PHE A 63 19.42 0.62 -3.11
C PHE A 63 20.77 0.91 -3.78
N SER A 64 21.15 2.18 -3.95
CA SER A 64 22.51 2.54 -4.35
C SER A 64 23.54 2.16 -3.28
N ILE A 65 23.21 2.35 -2.00
CA ILE A 65 24.07 1.90 -0.89
C ILE A 65 24.18 0.38 -0.89
N LEU A 66 23.07 -0.35 -1.06
CA LEU A 66 23.08 -1.81 -1.20
C LEU A 66 24.00 -2.24 -2.36
N GLY A 67 23.85 -1.63 -3.54
CA GLY A 67 24.69 -1.92 -4.71
C GLY A 67 26.18 -1.71 -4.47
N LYS A 68 26.56 -0.69 -3.68
CA LYS A 68 27.97 -0.47 -3.29
C LYS A 68 28.52 -1.61 -2.43
N HIS A 69 27.72 -2.15 -1.51
CA HIS A 69 28.11 -3.27 -0.66
C HIS A 69 28.15 -4.61 -1.40
N LEU A 70 27.36 -4.73 -2.48
CA LEU A 70 27.36 -5.90 -3.35
C LEU A 70 28.44 -5.84 -4.45
N LYS A 71 29.25 -4.77 -4.52
CA LYS A 71 30.29 -4.62 -5.53
C LYS A 71 31.35 -5.72 -5.36
N GLY A 72 31.58 -6.50 -6.41
CA GLY A 72 32.53 -7.63 -6.37
C GLY A 72 31.90 -8.96 -5.94
N ARG A 73 30.59 -8.99 -5.69
CA ARG A 73 29.87 -10.24 -5.52
C ARG A 73 29.93 -11.11 -6.78
N ASP A 74 30.06 -12.40 -6.56
CA ASP A 74 29.84 -13.43 -7.57
C ASP A 74 28.36 -13.46 -8.01
N THR A 75 28.10 -12.96 -9.22
CA THR A 75 26.76 -12.88 -9.80
C THR A 75 26.22 -14.22 -10.28
N SER A 76 27.05 -15.29 -10.31
CA SER A 76 26.58 -16.64 -10.59
C SER A 76 25.75 -17.23 -9.46
N LYS A 77 25.89 -16.69 -8.23
CA LYS A 77 25.11 -17.08 -7.05
C LYS A 77 23.92 -16.14 -6.86
N GLU A 78 22.75 -16.70 -6.57
CA GLU A 78 21.53 -15.91 -6.28
C GLU A 78 21.68 -15.03 -5.04
N LEU A 79 21.00 -13.87 -5.04
CA LEU A 79 20.88 -13.00 -3.87
C LEU A 79 19.65 -13.45 -3.11
N GLU A 80 19.82 -14.01 -1.94
CA GLU A 80 18.66 -14.26 -1.09
C GLU A 80 18.24 -12.95 -0.42
N VAL A 81 17.01 -12.53 -0.67
CA VAL A 81 16.42 -11.32 -0.12
C VAL A 81 15.20 -11.68 0.71
N LEU A 82 15.14 -11.20 1.94
CA LEU A 82 13.94 -11.20 2.77
C LEU A 82 13.35 -9.79 2.81
N GLU A 83 12.19 -9.58 2.21
CA GLU A 83 11.44 -8.33 2.31
C GLU A 83 10.34 -8.46 3.36
N ILE A 84 10.37 -7.58 4.36
CA ILE A 84 9.39 -7.51 5.43
C ILE A 84 8.45 -6.32 5.18
N GLY A 85 7.15 -6.59 5.09
CA GLY A 85 6.15 -5.57 4.79
C GLY A 85 6.18 -5.18 3.31
N ILE A 86 6.10 -6.17 2.43
CA ILE A 86 6.21 -5.95 0.98
C ILE A 86 5.09 -5.04 0.42
N GLY A 87 3.93 -4.99 1.07
CA GLY A 87 2.81 -4.14 0.68
C GLY A 87 2.44 -4.29 -0.80
N GLY A 88 2.54 -3.21 -1.57
CA GLY A 88 2.29 -3.21 -3.03
C GLY A 88 3.50 -3.53 -3.91
N GLY A 89 4.65 -3.94 -3.34
CA GLY A 89 5.82 -4.34 -4.13
C GLY A 89 6.68 -3.18 -4.64
N ALA A 90 6.56 -2.00 -4.05
CA ALA A 90 7.15 -0.79 -4.62
C ALA A 90 8.69 -0.76 -4.60
N ASN A 91 9.32 -1.64 -3.82
CA ASN A 91 10.77 -1.83 -3.76
C ASN A 91 11.29 -2.82 -4.81
N LEU A 92 10.41 -3.66 -5.40
CA LEU A 92 10.81 -4.79 -6.26
C LEU A 92 11.71 -4.37 -7.42
N GLN A 93 11.38 -3.23 -8.04
CA GLN A 93 12.12 -2.67 -9.17
C GLN A 93 13.57 -2.25 -8.88
N PHE A 94 13.98 -2.22 -7.61
CA PHE A 94 15.33 -1.81 -7.22
C PHE A 94 16.22 -2.98 -6.76
N TYR A 95 15.67 -4.19 -6.63
CA TYR A 95 16.52 -5.34 -6.31
C TYR A 95 17.46 -5.63 -7.48
N PRO A 96 18.72 -6.01 -7.22
CA PRO A 96 19.65 -6.44 -8.25
C PRO A 96 19.12 -7.63 -9.04
N GLU A 97 19.63 -7.81 -10.25
CA GLU A 97 19.41 -9.04 -11.01
C GLU A 97 19.92 -10.27 -10.24
N ASN A 98 19.39 -11.45 -10.60
CA ASN A 98 19.66 -12.70 -9.92
C ASN A 98 19.34 -12.66 -8.41
N SER A 99 18.22 -12.03 -8.04
CA SER A 99 17.70 -12.01 -6.68
C SER A 99 16.57 -13.02 -6.50
N LYS A 100 16.67 -13.85 -5.48
CA LYS A 100 15.64 -14.75 -4.99
C LYS A 100 14.95 -14.11 -3.79
N LEU A 101 13.69 -13.74 -3.97
CA LEU A 101 12.92 -13.00 -2.98
C LEU A 101 12.04 -13.92 -2.15
N THR A 102 12.17 -13.84 -0.83
CA THR A 102 11.15 -14.24 0.14
C THR A 102 10.47 -12.98 0.66
N ALA A 103 9.16 -12.87 0.48
CA ALA A 103 8.39 -11.70 0.89
C ALA A 103 7.38 -12.07 1.96
N VAL A 104 7.28 -11.25 3.00
CA VAL A 104 6.29 -11.43 4.07
C VAL A 104 5.50 -10.15 4.29
N ASP A 105 4.20 -10.30 4.55
CA ASP A 105 3.30 -9.22 4.95
C ASP A 105 2.24 -9.77 5.90
N MET A 106 1.81 -8.95 6.86
CA MET A 106 0.73 -9.33 7.78
C MET A 106 -0.63 -9.34 7.09
N ASN A 107 -0.81 -8.56 6.04
CA ASN A 107 -2.07 -8.44 5.31
C ASN A 107 -2.03 -9.28 4.03
N GLU A 108 -2.69 -10.44 4.08
CA GLU A 108 -2.78 -11.35 2.93
C GLU A 108 -3.48 -10.75 1.71
N SER A 109 -4.27 -9.68 1.87
CA SER A 109 -4.94 -9.01 0.75
C SER A 109 -3.96 -8.35 -0.21
N PHE A 110 -2.69 -8.18 0.17
CA PHE A 110 -1.65 -7.72 -0.73
C PHE A 110 -1.23 -8.77 -1.77
N LYS A 111 -1.43 -10.08 -1.50
CA LYS A 111 -1.03 -11.18 -2.41
C LYS A 111 -1.55 -10.99 -3.84
N LYS A 112 -2.77 -10.47 -3.99
CA LYS A 112 -3.40 -10.23 -5.31
C LYS A 112 -2.69 -9.20 -6.19
N TYR A 113 -1.79 -8.38 -5.62
CA TYR A 113 -1.00 -7.40 -6.38
C TYR A 113 0.34 -7.96 -6.89
N PHE A 114 0.68 -9.21 -6.53
CA PHE A 114 1.91 -9.88 -6.94
C PHE A 114 1.67 -11.05 -7.90
N PHE A 115 0.55 -11.76 -7.74
CA PHE A 115 0.23 -12.99 -8.46
C PHE A 115 -1.03 -12.87 -9.34
N GLY A 116 -1.50 -11.64 -9.58
CA GLY A 116 -2.73 -11.33 -10.31
C GLY A 116 -2.48 -10.85 -11.72
#